data_AF-A0A9P6BA77-F1
#
_entry.id   AF-A0A9P6BA77-F1
#
_cell.length_a   1.000
_cell.length_b   1.000
_cell.length_c   1.000
_cell.angle_alpha   90.00
_cell.angle_beta   90.00
_cell.angle_gamma   90.00
#
_symmetry.space_group_name_H-M   'P 1'
#
loop_
_entity.id
_entity.type
_entity.pdbx_description
1 polymer ?
#
loop_
_entity_poly.entity_id
_entity_poly.type
_entity_poly.pdbx_seq_one_letter_code
_entity_poly.pdbx_strand_id
1 'polypeptide(L)'
;MMDSEYRALRPRIGDPLLDSTDRFYIPPGLFSGCYTVPHWLLPPLQRLSVFAANTFRHILGHLGIIHEPTFRLADVHAWVAFALCTAGGNRPYRTQNAEIEDEPWDAVQSIVRTEKTGMFVRLFSQPVKVRAKEALAGIHALLIYNSHSFLSDDPSERAVGELFLNTIAKIARRVGLFDPHADFVNNDYNPYDDVESEWQRWIRREGCRRTSWLIYFLETVAAFENMRPPLVGACDVKHLPIPAAHSAWKATTSRAWASFMPPPPAMPFTLDSVMDKLFDFSVTAADGSPAPPCFLDVYELGPFARLVMIVTLTRGIVEFGEGKQMGGYLVSRWILGERGAGDDRLQYDATSPAFSLQIIDILHKALGRWKIGWDYDMACELEHSRRETRDHRPQHPQPETKYFIHDAMPFWWMSHLLLSHLSTVIDHQSNAPSAFYVGITPITDVHDSHEPGRRSQPIPWGRSGEYVSCGERDCGVCRSIEPTVFICFRDMVFLFLFLFLSCLFACIQT
;
A
#
# COMPACT_ATOMS: atom_id res chain seq x y z
N MET A 1 46.39 -10.80 -16.73
CA MET A 1 45.88 -9.52 -16.17
C MET A 1 44.65 -9.71 -15.30
N MET A 2 43.73 -10.66 -15.58
CA MET A 2 42.59 -10.95 -14.67
C MET A 2 42.99 -11.50 -13.29
N ASP A 3 44.08 -12.28 -13.19
CA ASP A 3 44.47 -12.94 -11.92
C ASP A 3 44.98 -11.99 -10.82
N SER A 4 45.48 -10.80 -11.16
CA SER A 4 46.00 -9.83 -10.18
C SER A 4 44.90 -8.99 -9.54
N GLU A 5 43.87 -8.62 -10.31
CA GLU A 5 42.66 -7.96 -9.78
C GLU A 5 41.85 -8.95 -8.92
N TYR A 6 41.78 -10.22 -9.32
CA TYR A 6 41.10 -11.27 -8.56
C TYR A 6 41.76 -11.53 -7.19
N ARG A 7 43.10 -11.44 -7.10
CA ARG A 7 43.82 -11.59 -5.83
C ARG A 7 43.68 -10.37 -4.91
N ALA A 8 43.59 -9.16 -5.47
CA ALA A 8 43.37 -7.94 -4.70
C ALA A 8 41.94 -7.84 -4.14
N LEU A 9 40.96 -8.44 -4.83
CA LEU A 9 39.57 -8.50 -4.37
C LEU A 9 39.29 -9.65 -3.39
N ARG A 10 40.19 -10.63 -3.26
CA ARG A 10 40.01 -11.83 -2.41
C ARG A 10 39.71 -11.54 -0.92
N PRO A 11 40.25 -10.49 -0.28
CA PRO A 11 39.85 -10.13 1.09
C PRO A 11 38.45 -9.46 1.17
N ARG A 12 37.93 -8.96 0.05
CA ARG A 12 36.62 -8.27 -0.04
C ARG A 12 35.49 -9.18 -0.56
N ILE A 13 35.85 -10.17 -1.37
CA ILE A 13 35.00 -11.23 -1.88
C ILE A 13 34.98 -12.36 -0.84
N GLY A 14 34.08 -12.24 0.14
CA GLY A 14 33.56 -13.31 1.01
C GLY A 14 34.55 -14.38 1.50
N ASP A 15 34.76 -14.43 2.82
CA ASP A 15 35.43 -15.55 3.47
C ASP A 15 34.72 -16.88 3.11
N PRO A 16 35.41 -17.93 2.63
CA PRO A 16 34.83 -19.27 2.41
C PRO A 16 34.22 -19.91 3.67
N LEU A 17 34.33 -19.27 4.83
CA LEU A 17 33.70 -19.66 6.09
C LEU A 17 32.20 -19.30 6.21
N LEU A 18 31.61 -18.57 5.26
CA LEU A 18 30.17 -18.29 5.29
C LEU A 18 29.36 -19.51 4.82
N ASP A 19 28.46 -19.98 5.69
CA ASP A 19 27.58 -21.10 5.41
C ASP A 19 26.68 -20.79 4.20
N SER A 20 26.90 -21.51 3.10
CA SER A 20 26.09 -21.39 1.87
C SER A 20 24.61 -21.75 2.07
N THR A 21 24.28 -22.40 3.19
CA THR A 21 22.90 -22.70 3.56
C THR A 21 22.20 -21.54 4.27
N ASP A 22 22.95 -20.53 4.75
CA ASP A 22 22.39 -19.33 5.36
C ASP A 22 21.51 -18.57 4.36
N ARG A 23 20.32 -18.14 4.81
CA ARG A 23 19.36 -17.39 3.98
C ARG A 23 19.87 -16.03 3.52
N PHE A 24 20.88 -15.46 4.19
CA PHE A 24 21.55 -14.21 3.82
C PHE A 24 22.92 -14.42 3.18
N TYR A 25 23.24 -15.66 2.77
CA TYR A 25 24.43 -15.94 1.98
C TYR A 25 24.43 -15.15 0.67
N ILE A 26 25.56 -14.51 0.35
CA ILE A 26 25.77 -13.79 -0.90
C ILE A 26 26.81 -14.55 -1.73
N PRO A 27 26.41 -15.16 -2.86
CA PRO A 27 27.35 -15.85 -3.74
C PRO A 27 28.46 -14.90 -4.23
N PRO A 28 29.73 -15.36 -4.26
CA PRO A 28 30.81 -14.63 -4.90
C PRO A 28 30.43 -14.25 -6.34
N GLY A 29 30.61 -12.98 -6.70
CA GLY A 29 30.31 -12.47 -8.03
C GLY A 29 28.91 -11.88 -8.22
N LEU A 30 27.95 -12.12 -7.31
CA LEU A 30 26.58 -11.56 -7.42
C LEU A 30 26.60 -10.03 -7.55
N PHE A 31 27.50 -9.37 -6.83
CA PHE A 31 27.67 -7.92 -6.84
C PHE A 31 28.96 -7.45 -7.52
N SER A 32 29.60 -8.28 -8.34
CA SER A 32 30.87 -7.95 -9.01
C SER A 32 30.84 -6.58 -9.71
N GLY A 33 29.80 -6.31 -10.52
CA GLY A 33 29.61 -5.03 -11.19
C GLY A 33 29.26 -3.85 -10.27
N CYS A 34 28.82 -4.09 -9.03
CA CYS A 34 28.63 -3.02 -8.05
C CYS A 34 29.98 -2.62 -7.41
N TYR A 35 30.90 -3.56 -7.22
CA TYR A 35 32.25 -3.28 -6.70
C TYR A 35 33.17 -2.59 -7.72
N THR A 36 32.80 -2.57 -9.00
CA THR A 36 33.54 -1.80 -10.02
C THR A 36 33.29 -0.29 -9.95
N VAL A 37 32.35 0.17 -9.10
CA VAL A 37 32.02 1.58 -8.90
C VAL A 37 32.82 2.12 -7.71
N PRO A 38 33.96 2.81 -7.92
CA PRO A 38 34.93 3.04 -6.82
C PRO A 38 34.37 3.95 -5.72
N HIS A 39 33.53 4.93 -6.08
CA HIS A 39 32.96 5.88 -5.13
C HIS A 39 31.81 5.31 -4.30
N TRP A 40 31.33 4.10 -4.60
CA TRP A 40 30.35 3.41 -3.76
C TRP A 40 30.96 2.79 -2.52
N LEU A 41 32.29 2.71 -2.42
CA LEU A 41 33.02 2.25 -1.22
C LEU A 41 32.36 1.06 -0.52
N LEU A 42 31.90 0.07 -1.30
CA LEU A 42 31.08 -1.01 -0.78
C LEU A 42 31.88 -1.84 0.24
N PRO A 43 31.29 -2.15 1.41
CA PRO A 43 31.96 -2.98 2.40
C PRO A 43 32.06 -4.43 1.90
N PRO A 44 32.86 -5.28 2.56
CA PRO A 44 32.94 -6.70 2.22
C PRO A 44 31.58 -7.40 2.22
N LEU A 45 31.43 -8.48 1.44
CA LEU A 45 30.17 -9.23 1.31
C LEU A 45 29.59 -9.68 2.65
N GLN A 46 30.44 -10.06 3.61
CA GLN A 46 30.00 -10.44 4.96
C GLN A 46 29.22 -9.32 5.66
N ARG A 47 29.69 -8.07 5.55
CA ARG A 47 29.00 -6.91 6.15
C ARG A 47 27.71 -6.59 5.40
N LEU A 48 27.69 -6.73 4.07
CA LEU A 48 26.47 -6.60 3.26
C LEU A 48 25.41 -7.67 3.61
N SER A 49 25.83 -8.88 3.98
CA SER A 49 24.94 -9.94 4.46
C SER A 49 24.27 -9.56 5.78
N VAL A 50 25.04 -8.98 6.72
CA VAL A 50 24.49 -8.44 7.99
C VAL A 50 23.49 -7.31 7.71
N PHE A 51 23.81 -6.39 6.79
CA PHE A 51 22.88 -5.33 6.39
C PHE A 51 21.61 -5.86 5.73
N ALA A 52 21.73 -6.89 4.89
CA ALA A 52 20.56 -7.56 4.33
C ALA A 52 19.69 -8.19 5.41
N ALA A 53 20.30 -8.84 6.41
CA ALA A 53 19.57 -9.41 7.54
C ALA A 53 18.84 -8.34 8.36
N ASN A 54 19.47 -7.19 8.60
CA ASN A 54 18.83 -6.07 9.29
C ASN A 54 17.68 -5.47 8.47
N THR A 55 17.92 -5.17 7.20
CA THR A 55 16.86 -4.68 6.28
C THR A 55 15.69 -5.66 6.21
N PHE A 56 15.98 -6.95 6.17
CA PHE A 56 14.95 -7.98 6.15
C PHE A 56 14.07 -7.93 7.40
N ARG A 57 14.66 -7.82 8.58
CA ARG A 57 13.93 -7.78 9.86
C ARG A 57 13.14 -6.48 10.03
N HIS A 58 13.77 -5.33 9.77
CA HIS A 58 13.22 -4.02 10.13
C HIS A 58 12.45 -3.32 9.00
N ILE A 59 12.62 -3.74 7.74
CA ILE A 59 11.95 -3.11 6.59
C ILE A 59 11.05 -4.11 5.87
N LEU A 60 11.53 -5.31 5.51
CA LEU A 60 10.70 -6.20 4.69
C LEU A 60 9.46 -6.73 5.41
N GLY A 61 9.53 -6.94 6.72
CA GLY A 61 8.36 -7.34 7.51
C GLY A 61 7.24 -6.29 7.43
N HIS A 62 7.61 -5.01 7.37
CA HIS A 62 6.68 -3.91 7.17
C HIS A 62 6.08 -3.91 5.76
N LEU A 63 6.85 -4.21 4.71
CA LEU A 63 6.34 -4.15 3.33
C LEU A 63 5.49 -5.38 2.95
N GLY A 64 5.78 -6.56 3.49
CA GLY A 64 5.03 -7.80 3.20
C GLY A 64 5.05 -8.26 1.75
N ILE A 65 5.98 -7.76 0.93
CA ILE A 65 6.07 -8.04 -0.52
C ILE A 65 6.91 -9.28 -0.88
N ILE A 66 7.67 -9.81 0.08
CA ILE A 66 8.53 -10.99 -0.09
C ILE A 66 8.08 -12.08 0.88
N HIS A 67 7.93 -13.30 0.36
CA HIS A 67 7.55 -14.45 1.16
C HIS A 67 8.72 -14.88 2.04
N GLU A 68 8.64 -14.54 3.32
CA GLU A 68 9.72 -14.76 4.27
C GLU A 68 10.15 -16.23 4.38
N PRO A 69 9.25 -17.22 4.51
CA PRO A 69 9.67 -18.60 4.74
C PRO A 69 10.55 -19.20 3.64
N THR A 70 10.36 -18.77 2.39
CA THR A 70 11.15 -19.25 1.24
C THR A 70 12.24 -18.28 0.81
N PHE A 71 12.41 -17.16 1.52
CA PHE A 71 13.38 -16.15 1.13
C PHE A 71 14.82 -16.63 1.35
N ARG A 72 15.60 -16.55 0.27
CA ARG A 72 17.06 -16.68 0.26
C ARG A 72 17.64 -15.57 -0.60
N LEU A 73 18.60 -14.84 -0.05
CA LEU A 73 19.24 -13.69 -0.70
C LEU A 73 19.94 -14.08 -2.01
N ALA A 74 20.47 -15.30 -2.09
CA ALA A 74 21.10 -15.86 -3.29
C ALA A 74 20.10 -16.13 -4.44
N ASP A 75 18.82 -16.37 -4.12
CA ASP A 75 17.82 -16.80 -5.08
C ASP A 75 16.92 -15.66 -5.58
N VAL A 76 16.90 -14.52 -4.86
CA VAL A 76 16.16 -13.34 -5.31
C VAL A 76 16.90 -12.60 -6.43
N HIS A 77 16.16 -11.79 -7.17
CA HIS A 77 16.75 -10.97 -8.23
C HIS A 77 17.84 -10.04 -7.67
N ALA A 78 18.96 -9.90 -8.39
CA ALA A 78 20.13 -9.13 -7.93
C ALA A 78 19.80 -7.68 -7.52
N TRP A 79 18.79 -7.06 -8.15
CA TRP A 79 18.30 -5.73 -7.78
C TRP A 79 17.70 -5.68 -6.38
N VAL A 80 16.89 -6.69 -6.03
CA VAL A 80 16.29 -6.82 -4.70
C VAL A 80 17.37 -7.19 -3.70
N ALA A 81 18.24 -8.15 -4.02
CA ALA A 81 19.35 -8.53 -3.15
C ALA A 81 20.23 -7.32 -2.80
N PHE A 82 20.61 -6.53 -3.81
CA PHE A 82 21.43 -5.35 -3.60
C PHE A 82 20.70 -4.27 -2.81
N ALA A 83 19.40 -4.05 -3.07
CA ALA A 83 18.58 -3.14 -2.27
C ALA A 83 18.54 -3.57 -0.79
N LEU A 84 18.39 -4.86 -0.50
CA LEU A 84 18.43 -5.36 0.87
C LEU A 84 19.79 -5.14 1.53
N CYS A 85 20.89 -5.35 0.81
CA CYS A 85 22.22 -5.09 1.34
C CYS A 85 22.51 -3.60 1.60
N THR A 86 21.73 -2.69 1.00
CA THR A 86 22.06 -1.24 0.95
C THR A 86 20.94 -0.33 1.45
N ALA A 87 19.80 -0.85 1.92
CA ALA A 87 18.67 -0.05 2.42
C ALA A 87 18.58 0.05 3.96
N GLY A 88 18.93 -0.98 4.74
CA GLY A 88 18.73 -1.01 6.21
C GLY A 88 20.03 -0.99 7.01
N GLY A 89 20.86 0.04 6.78
CA GLY A 89 22.18 0.17 7.40
C GLY A 89 22.19 0.84 8.78
N ASN A 90 21.04 1.27 9.30
CA ASN A 90 21.01 2.00 10.57
C ASN A 90 21.40 1.06 11.70
N ARG A 91 22.63 1.28 12.22
CA ARG A 91 23.26 0.70 13.41
C ARG A 91 22.82 -0.74 13.70
N PRO A 92 23.54 -1.77 13.20
CA PRO A 92 23.46 -3.07 13.85
C PRO A 92 23.65 -2.82 15.35
N TYR A 93 22.73 -3.34 16.17
CA TYR A 93 22.75 -3.24 17.62
C TYR A 93 24.20 -3.18 18.09
N ARG A 94 24.57 -2.14 18.85
CA ARG A 94 25.91 -1.92 19.40
C ARG A 94 26.25 -3.11 20.30
N THR A 95 26.59 -4.25 19.70
CA THR A 95 27.20 -5.36 20.40
C THR A 95 28.45 -4.77 21.01
N GLN A 96 28.65 -5.00 22.30
CA GLN A 96 29.76 -4.48 23.12
C GLN A 96 31.16 -4.79 22.57
N ASN A 97 31.27 -5.43 21.41
CA ASN A 97 32.50 -5.62 20.65
C ASN A 97 32.75 -4.38 19.77
N ALA A 98 33.14 -3.30 20.44
CA ALA A 98 33.55 -2.03 19.85
C ALA A 98 34.94 -2.14 19.19
N GLU A 99 35.03 -2.76 18.01
CA GLU A 99 36.30 -2.75 17.23
C GLU A 99 36.13 -2.62 15.70
N ILE A 100 34.91 -2.50 15.16
CA ILE A 100 34.73 -2.10 13.76
C ILE A 100 34.52 -0.60 13.75
N GLU A 101 35.60 0.14 13.57
CA GLU A 101 35.62 1.60 13.40
C GLU A 101 34.48 2.07 12.47
N ASP A 102 33.87 3.20 12.86
CA ASP A 102 32.79 3.90 12.17
C ASP A 102 33.19 4.29 10.73
N GLU A 103 33.13 3.32 9.81
CA GLU A 103 33.18 3.59 8.37
C GLU A 103 32.03 4.54 7.99
N PRO A 104 32.23 5.46 7.02
CA PRO A 104 31.24 6.44 6.56
C PRO A 104 30.11 5.80 5.73
N TRP A 105 29.66 4.59 6.11
CA TRP A 105 28.62 3.85 5.40
C TRP A 105 27.32 4.64 5.35
N ASP A 106 26.97 5.41 6.38
CA ASP A 106 25.75 6.22 6.39
C ASP A 106 25.74 7.23 5.21
N ALA A 107 26.87 7.90 4.98
CA ALA A 107 27.02 8.84 3.86
C ALA A 107 27.02 8.11 2.51
N VAL A 108 27.80 7.03 2.41
CA VAL A 108 27.92 6.21 1.18
C VAL A 108 26.59 5.54 0.81
N GLN A 109 25.82 5.12 1.79
CA GLN A 109 24.53 4.48 1.62
C GLN A 109 23.57 5.40 0.89
N SER A 110 23.48 6.68 1.30
CA SER A 110 22.65 7.68 0.62
C SER A 110 23.02 7.85 -0.87
N ILE A 111 24.32 7.82 -1.19
CA ILE A 111 24.84 7.92 -2.55
C ILE A 111 24.41 6.70 -3.37
N VAL A 112 24.65 5.49 -2.85
CA VAL A 112 24.30 4.23 -3.52
C VAL A 112 22.80 4.17 -3.78
N ARG A 113 21.96 4.51 -2.79
CA ARG A 113 20.50 4.54 -2.96
C ARG A 113 20.08 5.54 -4.02
N THR A 114 20.59 6.76 -3.98
CA THR A 114 20.25 7.83 -4.93
C THR A 114 20.61 7.43 -6.36
N GLU A 115 21.83 6.93 -6.57
CA GLU A 115 22.27 6.50 -7.90
C GLU A 115 21.50 5.29 -8.41
N LYS A 116 21.26 4.27 -7.58
CA LYS A 116 20.47 3.09 -7.98
C LYS A 116 19.03 3.43 -8.29
N THR A 117 18.39 4.26 -7.47
CA THR A 117 17.04 4.77 -7.74
C THR A 117 17.03 5.53 -9.08
N GLY A 118 17.99 6.43 -9.32
CA GLY A 118 18.14 7.11 -10.60
C GLY A 118 18.32 6.17 -11.80
N MET A 119 19.11 5.09 -11.64
CA MET A 119 19.27 4.06 -12.66
C MET A 119 17.95 3.33 -12.97
N PHE A 120 17.18 2.94 -11.95
CA PHE A 120 15.88 2.30 -12.15
C PHE A 120 14.88 3.24 -12.83
N VAL A 121 14.79 4.49 -12.37
CA VAL A 121 13.90 5.49 -12.99
C VAL A 121 14.23 5.65 -14.48
N ARG A 122 15.52 5.76 -14.83
CA ARG A 122 15.94 5.82 -16.24
C ARG A 122 15.60 4.54 -17.01
N LEU A 123 15.88 3.37 -16.44
CA LEU A 123 15.57 2.08 -17.05
C LEU A 123 14.10 1.95 -17.40
N PHE A 124 13.21 2.31 -16.47
CA PHE A 124 11.77 2.24 -16.68
C PHE A 124 11.18 3.41 -17.47
N SER A 125 11.94 4.48 -17.68
CA SER A 125 11.55 5.57 -18.59
C SER A 125 11.84 5.23 -20.06
N GLN A 126 12.72 4.26 -20.32
CA GLN A 126 13.05 3.86 -21.69
C GLN A 126 11.87 3.12 -22.35
N PRO A 127 11.72 3.23 -23.69
CA PRO A 127 10.66 2.53 -24.43
C PRO A 127 10.89 1.00 -24.47
N VAL A 128 12.05 0.52 -24.04
CA VAL A 128 12.40 -0.91 -24.00
C VAL A 128 11.43 -1.65 -23.08
N LYS A 129 10.92 -2.78 -23.56
CA LYS A 129 10.04 -3.66 -22.80
C LYS A 129 10.87 -4.46 -21.79
N VAL A 130 10.87 -4.01 -20.53
CA VAL A 130 11.41 -4.78 -19.40
C VAL A 130 10.55 -6.02 -19.20
N ARG A 131 11.17 -7.19 -18.92
CA ARG A 131 10.40 -8.42 -18.64
C ARG A 131 9.61 -8.25 -17.35
N ALA A 132 8.41 -8.82 -17.27
CA ALA A 132 7.54 -8.68 -16.09
C ALA A 132 8.24 -9.05 -14.76
N LYS A 133 9.05 -10.12 -14.75
CA LYS A 133 9.83 -10.53 -13.57
C LYS A 133 10.88 -9.49 -13.15
N GLU A 134 11.59 -8.90 -14.11
CA GLU A 134 12.58 -7.84 -13.85
C GLU A 134 11.88 -6.56 -13.39
N ALA A 135 10.74 -6.24 -14.00
CA ALA A 135 9.91 -5.11 -13.60
C ALA A 135 9.48 -5.19 -12.13
N LEU A 136 8.93 -6.34 -11.71
CA LEU A 136 8.54 -6.55 -10.31
C LEU A 136 9.74 -6.42 -9.37
N ALA A 137 10.88 -7.02 -9.71
CA ALA A 137 12.11 -6.88 -8.92
C ALA A 137 12.58 -5.42 -8.81
N GLY A 138 12.42 -4.63 -9.87
CA GLY A 138 12.73 -3.20 -9.87
C GLY A 138 11.77 -2.41 -8.98
N ILE A 139 10.48 -2.72 -9.02
CA ILE A 139 9.47 -2.13 -8.12
C ILE A 139 9.80 -2.47 -6.65
N HIS A 140 10.10 -3.73 -6.34
CA HIS A 140 10.51 -4.16 -5.00
C HIS A 140 11.77 -3.43 -4.54
N ALA A 141 12.78 -3.32 -5.40
CA ALA A 141 14.00 -2.58 -5.08
C ALA A 141 13.71 -1.09 -4.80
N LEU A 142 12.86 -0.44 -5.61
CA LEU A 142 12.45 0.95 -5.38
C LEU A 142 11.66 1.12 -4.09
N LEU A 143 10.76 0.20 -3.76
CA LEU A 143 10.01 0.22 -2.49
C LEU A 143 10.95 0.06 -1.29
N ILE A 144 11.93 -0.84 -1.38
CA ILE A 144 12.95 -1.05 -0.33
C ILE A 144 13.85 0.18 -0.20
N TYR A 145 14.31 0.76 -1.31
CA TYR A 145 15.19 1.93 -1.29
C TYR A 145 14.53 3.16 -0.67
N ASN A 146 13.25 3.36 -0.94
CA ASN A 146 12.49 4.52 -0.49
C ASN A 146 11.68 4.26 0.79
N SER A 147 11.81 3.08 1.42
CA SER A 147 11.07 2.75 2.63
C SER A 147 11.35 3.73 3.78
N HIS A 148 12.60 4.19 3.91
CA HIS A 148 12.97 5.20 4.89
C HIS A 148 12.22 6.53 4.66
N SER A 149 12.11 6.97 3.41
CA SER A 149 11.37 8.19 3.05
C SER A 149 9.87 8.02 3.28
N PHE A 150 9.27 6.88 2.92
CA PHE A 150 7.83 6.63 3.14
C PHE A 150 7.44 6.59 4.62
N LEU A 151 8.36 6.10 5.45
CA LEU A 151 8.12 5.86 6.87
C LEU A 151 8.77 6.93 7.76
N SER A 152 9.34 7.99 7.18
CA SER A 152 10.03 9.05 7.92
C SER A 152 9.03 9.85 8.76
N ASP A 153 9.48 10.31 9.94
CA ASP A 153 8.76 11.28 10.76
C ASP A 153 8.85 12.71 10.19
N ASP A 154 9.88 13.00 9.39
CA ASP A 154 10.03 14.28 8.69
C ASP A 154 9.12 14.38 7.45
N PRO A 155 8.15 15.33 7.43
CA PRO A 155 7.33 15.56 6.25
C PRO A 155 8.13 15.88 4.98
N SER A 156 9.32 16.49 5.11
CA SER A 156 10.15 16.84 3.96
C SER A 156 10.73 15.59 3.27
N GLU A 157 11.14 14.59 4.06
CA GLU A 157 11.57 13.29 3.54
C GLU A 157 10.40 12.50 2.95
N ARG A 158 9.21 12.57 3.57
CA ARG A 158 8.01 11.93 3.02
C ARG A 158 7.60 12.52 1.67
N ALA A 159 7.71 13.83 1.50
CA ALA A 159 7.48 14.49 0.21
C ALA A 159 8.46 14.00 -0.87
N VAL A 160 9.73 13.75 -0.52
CA VAL A 160 10.68 13.12 -1.45
C VAL A 160 10.27 11.68 -1.77
N GLY A 161 9.85 10.92 -0.76
CA GLY A 161 9.32 9.57 -0.93
C GLY A 161 8.16 9.55 -1.93
N GLU A 162 7.20 10.46 -1.78
CA GLU A 162 6.05 10.59 -2.67
C GLU A 162 6.44 10.78 -4.15
N LEU A 163 7.45 11.58 -4.46
CA LEU A 163 7.94 11.75 -5.84
C LEU A 163 8.37 10.40 -6.44
N PHE A 164 9.00 9.55 -5.63
CA PHE A 164 9.36 8.19 -6.04
C PHE A 164 8.16 7.27 -6.10
N LEU A 165 7.20 7.38 -5.17
CA LEU A 165 5.97 6.60 -5.20
C LEU A 165 5.17 6.84 -6.49
N ASN A 166 5.08 8.09 -6.94
CA ASN A 166 4.47 8.45 -8.20
C ASN A 166 5.13 7.73 -9.40
N THR A 167 6.45 7.60 -9.34
CA THR A 167 7.21 6.85 -10.34
C THR A 167 6.95 5.35 -10.24
N ILE A 168 6.96 4.79 -9.03
CA ILE A 168 6.65 3.38 -8.76
C ILE A 168 5.25 3.03 -9.27
N ALA A 169 4.23 3.85 -9.00
CA ALA A 169 2.86 3.66 -9.46
C ALA A 169 2.75 3.66 -11.00
N LYS A 170 3.47 4.57 -11.68
CA LYS A 170 3.55 4.59 -13.15
C LYS A 170 4.20 3.33 -13.72
N ILE A 171 5.28 2.85 -13.10
CA ILE A 171 5.96 1.62 -13.50
C ILE A 171 5.03 0.42 -13.27
N ALA A 172 4.40 0.33 -12.10
CA ALA A 172 3.45 -0.72 -11.73
C ALA A 172 2.30 -0.84 -12.75
N ARG A 173 1.71 0.29 -13.16
CA ARG A 173 0.71 0.33 -14.25
C ARG A 173 1.26 -0.19 -15.56
N ARG A 174 2.42 0.32 -16.00
CA ARG A 174 3.03 -0.06 -17.28
C ARG A 174 3.31 -1.56 -17.37
N VAL A 175 3.57 -2.21 -16.25
CA VAL A 175 3.93 -3.64 -16.20
C VAL A 175 2.73 -4.54 -15.89
N GLY A 176 1.53 -3.97 -15.78
CA GLY A 176 0.27 -4.70 -15.63
C GLY A 176 -0.06 -5.10 -14.19
N LEU A 177 0.49 -4.45 -13.15
CA LEU A 177 0.15 -4.78 -11.75
C LEU A 177 -1.31 -4.46 -11.39
N PHE A 178 -1.98 -3.60 -12.18
CA PHE A 178 -3.38 -3.24 -12.00
C PHE A 178 -4.24 -3.67 -13.20
N ASP A 179 -3.76 -4.64 -14.00
CA ASP A 179 -4.50 -5.18 -15.14
C ASP A 179 -5.50 -6.24 -14.66
N PRO A 180 -6.82 -6.09 -14.92
CA PRO A 180 -7.83 -7.08 -14.58
C PRO A 180 -7.60 -8.48 -15.16
N HIS A 181 -6.78 -8.58 -16.22
CA HIS A 181 -6.47 -9.83 -16.90
C HIS A 181 -5.09 -10.39 -16.54
N ALA A 182 -4.41 -9.81 -15.55
CA ALA A 182 -3.11 -10.32 -15.13
C ALA A 182 -3.20 -11.73 -14.51
N ASP A 183 -2.15 -12.52 -14.69
CA ASP A 183 -2.07 -13.93 -14.26
C ASP A 183 -2.20 -14.12 -12.74
N PHE A 184 -1.84 -13.11 -11.96
CA PHE A 184 -1.94 -13.12 -10.52
C PHE A 184 -3.34 -12.74 -10.00
N VAL A 185 -4.23 -12.20 -10.83
CA VAL A 185 -5.63 -11.92 -10.45
C VAL A 185 -6.40 -13.23 -10.28
N ASN A 186 -6.15 -14.21 -11.14
CA ASN A 186 -6.82 -15.51 -11.08
C ASN A 186 -6.15 -16.45 -10.07
N ASN A 187 -6.95 -17.34 -9.48
CA ASN A 187 -6.48 -18.41 -8.61
C ASN A 187 -6.70 -19.77 -9.27
N ASP A 188 -6.06 -19.97 -10.42
CA ASP A 188 -6.01 -21.27 -11.09
C ASP A 188 -5.08 -22.18 -10.29
N TYR A 189 -5.59 -22.71 -9.18
CA TYR A 189 -4.99 -23.79 -8.42
C TYR A 189 -5.46 -25.10 -9.03
N ASN A 190 -4.52 -25.88 -9.54
CA ASN A 190 -4.79 -27.21 -10.05
C ASN A 190 -4.35 -28.24 -9.00
N PRO A 191 -5.28 -28.94 -8.33
CA PRO A 191 -4.94 -29.93 -7.30
C PRO A 191 -4.21 -31.16 -7.85
N TYR A 192 -4.15 -31.32 -9.17
CA TYR A 192 -3.45 -32.43 -9.83
C TYR A 192 -1.99 -32.12 -10.16
N ASP A 193 -1.58 -30.85 -10.06
CA ASP A 193 -0.20 -30.45 -10.28
C ASP A 193 0.67 -30.70 -9.03
N ASP A 194 1.99 -30.72 -9.21
CA ASP A 194 2.94 -30.84 -8.11
C ASP A 194 2.76 -29.70 -7.09
N VAL A 195 2.45 -30.06 -5.85
CA VAL A 195 2.09 -29.12 -4.78
C VAL A 195 3.21 -28.10 -4.52
N GLU A 196 4.47 -28.50 -4.65
CA GLU A 196 5.61 -27.59 -4.50
C GLU A 196 5.64 -26.56 -5.63
N SER A 197 5.53 -27.02 -6.88
CA SER A 197 5.48 -26.15 -8.06
C SER A 197 4.31 -25.16 -8.02
N GLU A 198 3.13 -25.60 -7.57
CA GLU A 198 1.95 -24.74 -7.37
C GLU A 198 2.17 -23.73 -6.26
N TRP A 199 2.72 -24.15 -5.12
CA TRP A 199 3.01 -23.25 -4.02
C TRP A 199 3.99 -22.14 -4.42
N GLN A 200 5.07 -22.49 -5.13
CA GLN A 200 6.03 -21.51 -5.65
C GLN A 200 5.37 -20.56 -6.67
N ARG A 201 4.42 -21.03 -7.47
CA ARG A 201 3.65 -20.18 -8.38
C ARG A 201 2.72 -19.24 -7.63
N TRP A 202 2.03 -19.76 -6.62
CA TRP A 202 1.16 -18.98 -5.74
C TRP A 202 1.95 -17.89 -5.00
N ILE A 203 3.12 -18.20 -4.44
CA ILE A 203 3.99 -17.21 -3.77
C ILE A 203 4.29 -16.03 -4.70
N ARG A 204 4.60 -16.29 -5.97
CA ARG A 204 4.87 -15.23 -6.94
C ARG A 204 3.63 -14.39 -7.23
N ARG A 205 2.47 -15.03 -7.46
CA ARG A 205 1.19 -14.34 -7.70
C ARG A 205 0.79 -13.49 -6.50
N GLU A 206 0.88 -14.05 -5.30
CA GLU A 206 0.57 -13.38 -4.05
C GLU A 206 1.55 -12.22 -3.76
N GLY A 207 2.84 -12.38 -4.11
CA GLY A 207 3.81 -11.29 -4.10
C GLY A 207 3.39 -10.11 -4.98
N CYS A 208 2.88 -10.36 -6.21
CA CYS A 208 2.33 -9.32 -7.07
C CYS A 208 1.11 -8.61 -6.44
N ARG A 209 0.17 -9.37 -5.88
CA ARG A 209 -1.03 -8.81 -5.21
C ARG A 209 -0.64 -7.94 -4.02
N ARG A 210 0.20 -8.44 -3.12
CA ARG A 210 0.69 -7.72 -1.94
C ARG A 210 1.45 -6.45 -2.32
N THR A 211 2.24 -6.50 -3.39
CA THR A 211 2.92 -5.30 -3.94
C THR A 211 1.92 -4.27 -4.45
N SER A 212 0.87 -4.72 -5.15
CA SER A 212 -0.18 -3.84 -5.68
C SER A 212 -0.95 -3.17 -4.55
N TRP A 213 -1.31 -3.93 -3.51
CA TRP A 213 -1.96 -3.40 -2.31
C TRP A 213 -1.08 -2.46 -1.51
N LEU A 214 0.21 -2.74 -1.40
CA LEU A 214 1.16 -1.84 -0.76
C LEU A 214 1.24 -0.49 -1.51
N ILE A 215 1.30 -0.51 -2.84
CA ILE A 215 1.32 0.72 -3.64
C ILE A 215 0.00 1.49 -3.47
N TYR A 216 -1.15 0.82 -3.51
CA TYR A 216 -2.45 1.44 -3.25
C TYR A 216 -2.53 2.08 -1.85
N PHE A 217 -2.01 1.38 -0.84
CA PHE A 217 -1.94 1.87 0.53
C PHE A 217 -1.08 3.14 0.63
N LEU A 218 0.17 3.06 0.16
CA LEU A 218 1.10 4.20 0.22
C LEU A 218 0.56 5.40 -0.57
N GLU A 219 -0.07 5.18 -1.73
CA GLU A 219 -0.67 6.26 -2.53
C GLU A 219 -1.87 6.88 -1.81
N THR A 220 -2.64 6.08 -1.07
CA THR A 220 -3.77 6.59 -0.29
C THR A 220 -3.28 7.43 0.89
N VAL A 221 -2.23 6.98 1.60
CA VAL A 221 -1.61 7.77 2.67
C VAL A 221 -1.02 9.08 2.12
N ALA A 222 -0.22 9.01 1.05
CA ALA A 222 0.39 10.19 0.45
C ALA A 222 -0.66 11.19 -0.08
N ALA A 223 -1.79 10.69 -0.58
CA ALA A 223 -2.90 11.52 -1.00
C ALA A 223 -3.61 12.21 0.17
N PHE A 224 -3.75 11.55 1.31
CA PHE A 224 -4.30 12.16 2.52
C PHE A 224 -3.36 13.24 3.08
N GLU A 225 -2.05 12.99 3.09
CA GLU A 225 -1.07 13.97 3.59
C GLU A 225 -1.01 15.22 2.72
N ASN A 226 -1.07 15.05 1.40
CA ASN A 226 -0.89 16.15 0.44
C ASN A 226 -2.19 16.68 -0.15
N MET A 227 -3.34 16.15 0.27
CA MET A 227 -4.66 16.55 -0.20
C MET A 227 -4.79 16.54 -1.72
N ARG A 228 -4.28 15.48 -2.35
CA ARG A 228 -4.32 15.32 -3.80
C ARG A 228 -5.06 14.04 -4.18
N PRO A 229 -5.59 13.95 -5.41
CA PRO A 229 -6.06 12.68 -5.93
C PRO A 229 -4.94 11.63 -5.91
N PRO A 230 -5.20 10.40 -5.41
CA PRO A 230 -4.25 9.30 -5.50
C PRO A 230 -4.01 8.94 -6.94
N LEU A 231 -2.79 8.57 -7.31
CA LEU A 231 -2.57 8.04 -8.64
C LEU A 231 -3.30 6.73 -8.81
N VAL A 232 -3.26 5.82 -7.83
CA VAL A 232 -3.95 4.52 -7.87
C VAL A 232 -5.26 4.60 -7.08
N GLY A 233 -6.38 4.41 -7.78
CA GLY A 233 -7.73 4.49 -7.24
C GLY A 233 -8.30 3.14 -6.80
N ALA A 234 -9.37 3.17 -6.00
CA ALA A 234 -10.14 1.97 -5.68
C ALA A 234 -10.71 1.29 -6.95
N CYS A 235 -11.03 2.08 -7.98
CA CYS A 235 -11.41 1.56 -9.30
C CYS A 235 -10.32 0.73 -9.98
N ASP A 236 -9.05 1.11 -9.81
CA ASP A 236 -7.90 0.41 -10.39
C ASP A 236 -7.65 -0.94 -9.71
N VAL A 237 -8.07 -1.11 -8.45
CA VAL A 237 -7.75 -2.29 -7.63
C VAL A 237 -8.98 -3.12 -7.25
N LYS A 238 -10.20 -2.72 -7.63
CA LYS A 238 -11.44 -3.43 -7.25
C LYS A 238 -11.44 -4.92 -7.62
N HIS A 239 -10.82 -5.25 -8.76
CA HIS A 239 -10.75 -6.60 -9.30
C HIS A 239 -9.65 -7.45 -8.64
N LEU A 240 -8.71 -6.83 -7.92
CA LEU A 240 -7.61 -7.55 -7.30
C LEU A 240 -8.14 -8.40 -6.14
N PRO A 241 -7.69 -9.66 -6.03
CA PRO A 241 -7.86 -10.43 -4.81
C PRO A 241 -7.26 -9.70 -3.62
N ILE A 242 -7.97 -9.67 -2.49
CA ILE A 242 -7.40 -9.22 -1.21
C ILE A 242 -6.19 -10.09 -0.83
N PRO A 243 -5.23 -9.57 -0.05
CA PRO A 243 -4.11 -10.37 0.45
C PRO A 243 -4.60 -11.65 1.11
N ALA A 244 -3.92 -12.76 0.83
CA ALA A 244 -4.25 -14.04 1.42
C ALA A 244 -4.00 -14.03 2.94
N ALA A 245 -4.69 -14.95 3.63
CA ALA A 245 -4.57 -15.17 5.07
C ALA A 245 -3.11 -15.30 5.52
N HIS A 246 -2.82 -14.80 6.72
CA HIS A 246 -1.48 -14.79 7.27
C HIS A 246 -0.90 -16.21 7.41
N SER A 247 -1.75 -17.19 7.76
CA SER A 247 -1.43 -18.62 7.86
C SER A 247 -0.87 -19.18 6.54
N ALA A 248 -1.56 -18.92 5.43
CA ALA A 248 -1.11 -19.32 4.09
C ALA A 248 0.20 -18.63 3.67
N TRP A 249 0.36 -17.33 3.95
CA TRP A 249 1.55 -16.55 3.60
C TRP A 249 2.77 -16.82 4.50
N LYS A 250 2.59 -17.39 5.69
CA LYS A 250 3.69 -17.80 6.57
C LYS A 250 3.97 -19.30 6.52
N ALA A 251 3.28 -20.04 5.66
CA ALA A 251 3.55 -21.46 5.48
C ALA A 251 5.03 -21.69 5.16
N THR A 252 5.66 -22.65 5.84
CA THR A 252 7.09 -22.99 5.63
C THR A 252 7.28 -24.13 4.65
N THR A 253 6.19 -24.80 4.26
CA THR A 253 6.19 -25.92 3.32
C THR A 253 4.95 -25.84 2.43
N SER A 254 5.06 -26.39 1.22
CA SER A 254 3.95 -26.51 0.26
C SER A 254 2.77 -27.30 0.82
N ARG A 255 3.02 -28.34 1.62
CA ARG A 255 1.97 -29.11 2.28
C ARG A 255 1.20 -28.29 3.32
N ALA A 256 1.92 -27.51 4.14
CA ALA A 256 1.26 -26.62 5.11
C ALA A 256 0.42 -25.56 4.38
N TRP A 257 0.99 -24.95 3.34
CA TRP A 257 0.26 -24.01 2.49
C TRP A 257 -1.02 -24.63 1.92
N ALA A 258 -0.94 -25.81 1.31
CA ALA A 258 -2.10 -26.49 0.72
C ALA A 258 -3.20 -26.79 1.75
N SER A 259 -2.84 -27.01 3.02
CA SER A 259 -3.83 -27.22 4.09
C SER A 259 -4.62 -25.96 4.49
N PHE A 260 -4.08 -24.76 4.18
CA PHE A 260 -4.76 -23.48 4.40
C PHE A 260 -5.56 -23.00 3.19
N MET A 261 -5.35 -23.61 2.01
CA MET A 261 -6.03 -23.20 0.79
C MET A 261 -7.46 -23.77 0.78
N PRO A 262 -8.47 -22.96 0.43
CA PRO A 262 -9.84 -23.45 0.31
C PRO A 262 -9.96 -24.43 -0.87
N PRO A 263 -10.89 -25.40 -0.80
CA PRO A 263 -11.09 -26.35 -1.89
C PRO A 263 -11.60 -25.62 -3.16
N PRO A 264 -11.11 -25.99 -4.37
CA PRO A 264 -11.67 -25.51 -5.63
C PRO A 264 -13.18 -25.80 -5.71
N PRO A 265 -14.00 -24.92 -6.30
CA PRO A 265 -13.63 -23.73 -7.06
C PRO A 265 -13.66 -22.43 -6.23
N ALA A 266 -13.30 -22.44 -4.94
CA ALA A 266 -13.32 -21.23 -4.12
C ALA A 266 -12.47 -20.11 -4.75
N MET A 267 -13.13 -19.14 -5.37
CA MET A 267 -12.52 -17.95 -5.94
C MET A 267 -11.97 -17.07 -4.82
N PRO A 268 -10.81 -16.43 -5.01
CA PRO A 268 -10.30 -15.52 -4.00
C PRO A 268 -11.22 -14.29 -3.95
N PHE A 269 -11.40 -13.75 -2.75
CA PHE A 269 -12.25 -12.58 -2.57
C PHE A 269 -11.56 -11.35 -3.15
N THR A 270 -12.16 -10.74 -4.17
CA THR A 270 -11.69 -9.46 -4.70
C THR A 270 -12.09 -8.32 -3.76
N LEU A 271 -11.45 -7.16 -3.90
CA LEU A 271 -11.87 -5.96 -3.17
C LEU A 271 -13.35 -5.66 -3.42
N ASP A 272 -13.79 -5.72 -4.68
CA ASP A 272 -15.19 -5.47 -5.05
C ASP A 272 -16.14 -6.43 -4.30
N SER A 273 -15.80 -7.72 -4.25
CA SER A 273 -16.61 -8.73 -3.56
C SER A 273 -16.66 -8.51 -2.04
N VAL A 274 -15.55 -8.15 -1.39
CA VAL A 274 -15.59 -7.90 0.06
C VAL A 274 -16.29 -6.60 0.41
N MET A 275 -16.17 -5.57 -0.42
CA MET A 275 -16.84 -4.30 -0.20
C MET A 275 -18.35 -4.43 -0.44
N ASP A 276 -18.79 -5.15 -1.49
CA ASP A 276 -20.20 -5.48 -1.70
C ASP A 276 -20.81 -6.15 -0.46
N LYS A 277 -20.12 -7.14 0.11
CA LYS A 277 -20.59 -7.85 1.32
C LYS A 277 -20.55 -6.99 2.58
N LEU A 278 -19.57 -6.09 2.69
CA LEU A 278 -19.47 -5.16 3.81
C LEU A 278 -20.68 -4.23 3.89
N PHE A 279 -21.13 -3.75 2.73
CA PHE A 279 -22.29 -2.86 2.56
C PHE A 279 -23.63 -3.61 2.38
N ASP A 280 -23.64 -4.94 2.37
CA ASP A 280 -24.88 -5.73 2.27
C ASP A 280 -25.63 -5.77 3.61
N PHE A 281 -26.45 -4.74 3.87
CA PHE A 281 -27.33 -4.68 5.04
C PHE A 281 -28.70 -5.33 4.80
N SER A 282 -28.85 -6.23 3.82
CA SER A 282 -30.07 -7.01 3.69
C SER A 282 -30.21 -7.95 4.89
N VAL A 283 -30.93 -7.49 5.91
CA VAL A 283 -30.93 -8.07 7.27
C VAL A 283 -32.01 -9.15 7.46
N THR A 284 -32.83 -9.46 6.47
CA THR A 284 -33.85 -10.51 6.62
C THR A 284 -33.95 -11.34 5.36
N ALA A 285 -33.60 -12.63 5.47
CA ALA A 285 -34.30 -13.61 4.66
C ALA A 285 -35.80 -13.39 4.90
N ALA A 286 -36.62 -13.49 3.84
CA ALA A 286 -38.06 -13.21 3.91
C ALA A 286 -38.81 -14.07 4.95
N ASP A 287 -38.14 -15.05 5.54
CA ASP A 287 -38.61 -15.99 6.55
C ASP A 287 -38.29 -15.60 8.01
N GLY A 288 -37.58 -14.49 8.25
CA GLY A 288 -37.22 -14.05 9.61
C GLY A 288 -36.11 -14.87 10.27
N SER A 289 -35.39 -15.70 9.51
CA SER A 289 -34.18 -16.37 10.00
C SER A 289 -33.03 -15.37 10.21
N PRO A 290 -32.14 -15.60 11.19
CA PRO A 290 -30.95 -14.78 11.36
C PRO A 290 -30.16 -14.78 10.05
N ALA A 291 -29.80 -13.59 9.57
CA ALA A 291 -29.00 -13.44 8.37
C ALA A 291 -27.76 -14.37 8.47
N PRO A 292 -27.43 -15.12 7.40
CA PRO A 292 -26.23 -15.94 7.41
C PRO A 292 -25.04 -15.06 7.79
N PRO A 293 -24.10 -15.58 8.61
CA PRO A 293 -22.94 -14.81 9.06
C PRO A 293 -22.31 -14.10 7.87
N CYS A 294 -22.11 -12.79 8.04
CA CYS A 294 -21.50 -11.97 7.01
C CYS A 294 -20.13 -12.58 6.70
N PHE A 295 -19.63 -12.47 5.48
CA PHE A 295 -18.29 -12.96 5.15
C PHE A 295 -17.18 -12.32 6.02
N LEU A 296 -17.49 -11.21 6.71
CA LEU A 296 -16.64 -10.62 7.75
C LEU A 296 -16.49 -11.49 9.01
N ASP A 297 -17.37 -12.48 9.18
CA ASP A 297 -17.33 -13.55 10.19
C ASP A 297 -16.51 -14.76 9.70
N VAL A 298 -15.91 -14.71 8.50
CA VAL A 298 -14.97 -15.73 8.03
C VAL A 298 -13.65 -15.60 8.79
N TYR A 299 -13.24 -16.73 9.35
CA TYR A 299 -12.34 -16.82 10.50
C TYR A 299 -10.88 -16.37 10.32
N GLU A 300 -10.39 -16.11 9.11
CA GLU A 300 -8.96 -15.74 8.90
C GLU A 300 -8.73 -14.92 7.62
N LEU A 301 -9.17 -13.66 7.56
CA LEU A 301 -8.69 -12.75 6.48
C LEU A 301 -7.28 -12.27 6.79
N GLY A 302 -6.98 -12.06 8.07
CA GLY A 302 -5.72 -11.55 8.55
C GLY A 302 -5.58 -10.04 8.38
N PRO A 303 -4.57 -9.45 9.04
CA PRO A 303 -4.57 -8.02 9.30
C PRO A 303 -4.28 -7.19 8.04
N PHE A 304 -3.54 -7.72 7.04
CA PHE A 304 -3.27 -6.99 5.79
C PHE A 304 -4.54 -6.87 4.91
N ALA A 305 -5.35 -7.92 4.81
CA ALA A 305 -6.62 -7.83 4.09
C ALA A 305 -7.58 -6.86 4.77
N ARG A 306 -7.65 -6.89 6.10
CA ARG A 306 -8.45 -5.94 6.88
C ARG A 306 -7.95 -4.50 6.73
N LEU A 307 -6.63 -4.28 6.68
CA LEU A 307 -6.01 -2.98 6.40
C LEU A 307 -6.46 -2.43 5.04
N VAL A 308 -6.43 -3.26 3.98
CA VAL A 308 -6.90 -2.87 2.65
C VAL A 308 -8.36 -2.41 2.68
N MET A 309 -9.22 -3.13 3.40
CA MET A 309 -10.63 -2.79 3.52
C MET A 309 -10.83 -1.45 4.26
N ILE A 310 -10.20 -1.27 5.42
CA ILE A 310 -10.40 -0.04 6.19
C ILE A 310 -9.82 1.18 5.49
N VAL A 311 -8.66 1.05 4.83
CA VAL A 311 -8.07 2.15 4.06
C VAL A 311 -8.99 2.56 2.90
N THR A 312 -9.66 1.59 2.28
CA THR A 312 -10.66 1.86 1.23
C THR A 312 -11.90 2.56 1.79
N LEU A 313 -12.39 2.15 2.97
CA LEU A 313 -13.47 2.85 3.67
C LEU A 313 -13.09 4.28 4.03
N THR A 314 -11.94 4.47 4.68
CA THR A 314 -11.41 5.77 5.08
C THR A 314 -11.32 6.70 3.88
N ARG A 315 -10.80 6.20 2.76
CA ARG A 315 -10.73 6.95 1.51
C ARG A 315 -12.11 7.37 1.02
N GLY A 316 -13.07 6.46 1.01
CA GLY A 316 -14.45 6.80 0.64
C GLY A 316 -15.09 7.85 1.54
N ILE A 317 -14.82 7.80 2.85
CA ILE A 317 -15.29 8.80 3.82
C ILE A 317 -14.66 10.17 3.53
N VAL A 318 -13.37 10.22 3.23
CA VAL A 318 -12.68 11.45 2.82
C VAL A 318 -13.26 11.98 1.50
N GLU A 319 -13.43 11.14 0.48
CA GLU A 319 -14.00 11.54 -0.81
C GLU A 319 -15.45 12.07 -0.66
N PHE A 320 -16.24 11.47 0.23
CA PHE A 320 -17.60 11.90 0.56
C PHE A 320 -17.59 13.25 1.30
N GLY A 321 -16.76 13.39 2.33
CA GLY A 321 -16.58 14.65 3.07
C GLY A 321 -16.04 15.78 2.19
N GLU A 322 -15.24 15.44 1.19
CA GLU A 322 -14.76 16.38 0.16
C GLU A 322 -15.86 16.83 -0.81
N GLY A 323 -17.06 16.25 -0.73
CA GLY A 323 -18.17 16.56 -1.61
C GLY A 323 -17.95 16.11 -3.06
N LYS A 324 -17.13 15.09 -3.31
CA LYS A 324 -16.92 14.57 -4.67
C LYS A 324 -18.25 14.16 -5.30
N GLN A 325 -18.32 14.18 -6.62
CA GLN A 325 -19.52 13.80 -7.38
C GLN A 325 -20.04 12.43 -6.90
N MET A 326 -21.34 12.33 -6.59
CA MET A 326 -21.98 11.15 -6.02
C MET A 326 -21.33 10.62 -4.72
N GLY A 327 -20.64 11.47 -3.96
CA GLY A 327 -19.92 11.10 -2.75
C GLY A 327 -18.59 10.37 -2.99
N GLY A 328 -18.08 10.38 -4.24
CA GLY A 328 -16.84 9.67 -4.61
C GLY A 328 -17.08 8.23 -5.07
N TYR A 329 -15.97 7.51 -5.31
CA TYR A 329 -16.04 6.18 -5.93
C TYR A 329 -16.69 5.15 -5.00
N LEU A 330 -16.39 5.21 -3.70
CA LEU A 330 -16.94 4.26 -2.74
C LEU A 330 -18.46 4.34 -2.65
N VAL A 331 -18.98 5.55 -2.49
CA VAL A 331 -20.42 5.80 -2.34
C VAL A 331 -21.14 5.39 -3.62
N SER A 332 -20.66 5.85 -4.78
CA SER A 332 -21.26 5.50 -6.08
C SER A 332 -21.23 4.00 -6.36
N ARG A 333 -20.12 3.30 -6.12
CA ARG A 333 -19.96 1.87 -6.48
C ARG A 333 -20.65 0.92 -5.51
N TRP A 334 -20.50 1.12 -4.19
CA TRP A 334 -20.86 0.10 -3.18
C TRP A 334 -22.05 0.49 -2.30
N ILE A 335 -22.39 1.78 -2.19
CA ILE A 335 -23.57 2.22 -1.43
C ILE A 335 -24.76 2.43 -2.35
N LEU A 336 -24.59 3.22 -3.41
CA LEU A 336 -25.64 3.50 -4.39
C LEU A 336 -25.76 2.38 -5.44
N GLY A 337 -24.64 1.70 -5.71
CA GLY A 337 -24.55 0.63 -6.70
C GLY A 337 -24.64 1.14 -8.15
N GLU A 338 -24.32 0.26 -9.10
CA GLU A 338 -24.61 0.49 -10.53
C GLU A 338 -26.13 0.51 -10.83
N ARG A 339 -26.97 0.19 -9.84
CA ARG A 339 -28.44 0.13 -9.94
C ARG A 339 -29.12 1.50 -10.07
N GLY A 340 -28.41 2.60 -9.80
CA GLY A 340 -28.95 3.96 -9.95
C GLY A 340 -29.28 4.39 -11.38
N ALA A 341 -28.89 3.62 -12.41
CA ALA A 341 -29.16 3.96 -13.81
C ALA A 341 -30.55 3.54 -14.32
N GLY A 342 -31.33 2.76 -13.56
CA GLY A 342 -32.61 2.22 -14.05
C GLY A 342 -33.72 2.01 -13.03
N ASP A 343 -33.50 2.21 -11.73
CA ASP A 343 -34.57 2.15 -10.74
C ASP A 343 -35.13 3.56 -10.49
N ASP A 344 -36.24 3.88 -11.17
CA ASP A 344 -37.00 5.15 -11.08
C ASP A 344 -37.47 5.50 -9.66
N ARG A 345 -37.31 4.58 -8.69
CA ARG A 345 -37.78 4.74 -7.31
C ARG A 345 -36.92 5.66 -6.45
N LEU A 346 -35.76 6.07 -6.92
CA LEU A 346 -34.88 6.97 -6.18
C LEU A 346 -34.43 8.13 -7.06
N GLN A 347 -35.34 9.09 -7.27
CA GLN A 347 -34.95 10.47 -7.52
C GLN A 347 -34.21 10.96 -6.27
N TYR A 348 -32.91 10.66 -6.22
CA TYR A 348 -32.03 11.12 -5.16
C TYR A 348 -31.81 12.61 -5.36
N ASP A 349 -32.42 13.42 -4.50
CA ASP A 349 -31.92 14.76 -4.29
C ASP A 349 -30.59 14.66 -3.53
N ALA A 350 -29.50 14.52 -4.28
CA ALA A 350 -28.14 14.49 -3.76
C ALA A 350 -27.79 15.77 -2.96
N THR A 351 -28.64 16.80 -3.00
CA THR A 351 -28.48 18.03 -2.23
C THR A 351 -29.21 17.99 -0.88
N SER A 352 -30.02 16.96 -0.61
CA SER A 352 -30.76 16.83 0.63
C SER A 352 -29.86 16.42 1.81
N PRO A 353 -29.85 17.16 2.94
CA PRO A 353 -29.16 16.75 4.16
C PRO A 353 -29.57 15.36 4.65
N ALA A 354 -30.83 14.96 4.41
CA ALA A 354 -31.33 13.63 4.78
C ALA A 354 -30.61 12.50 4.02
N PHE A 355 -30.27 12.73 2.75
CA PHE A 355 -29.50 11.78 1.96
C PHE A 355 -28.08 11.65 2.53
N SER A 356 -27.42 12.77 2.84
CA SER A 356 -26.08 12.74 3.44
C SER A 356 -26.05 12.01 4.79
N LEU A 357 -27.05 12.23 5.66
CA LEU A 357 -27.19 11.50 6.91
C LEU A 357 -27.42 10.00 6.71
N GLN A 358 -28.17 9.61 5.67
CA GLN A 358 -28.35 8.21 5.31
C GLN A 358 -27.02 7.56 4.88
N ILE A 359 -26.21 8.24 4.08
CA ILE A 359 -24.88 7.74 3.69
C ILE A 359 -23.98 7.59 4.92
N ILE A 360 -24.00 8.55 5.85
CA ILE A 360 -23.23 8.48 7.10
C ILE A 360 -23.65 7.30 7.97
N ASP A 361 -24.95 7.05 8.13
CA ASP A 361 -25.46 5.88 8.87
C ASP A 361 -24.99 4.57 8.23
N ILE A 362 -25.04 4.47 6.90
CA ILE A 362 -24.53 3.31 6.15
C ILE A 362 -23.03 3.11 6.39
N LEU A 363 -22.24 4.19 6.34
CA LEU A 363 -20.79 4.15 6.60
C LEU A 363 -20.49 3.75 8.05
N HIS A 364 -21.23 4.25 9.04
CA HIS A 364 -21.11 3.83 10.44
C HIS A 364 -21.38 2.33 10.61
N LYS A 365 -22.44 1.81 9.98
CA LYS A 365 -22.76 0.37 10.01
C LYS A 365 -21.68 -0.47 9.36
N ALA A 366 -21.13 -0.04 8.22
CA ALA A 366 -20.01 -0.71 7.55
C ALA A 366 -18.77 -0.72 8.45
N LEU A 367 -18.45 0.42 9.08
CA LEU A 367 -17.30 0.55 9.99
C LEU A 367 -17.45 -0.35 11.24
N GLY A 368 -18.65 -0.43 11.81
CA GLY A 368 -18.97 -1.34 12.91
C GLY A 368 -18.81 -2.80 12.52
N ARG A 369 -19.31 -3.20 11.34
CA ARG A 369 -19.13 -4.55 10.80
C ARG A 369 -17.67 -4.90 10.54
N TRP A 370 -16.89 -3.98 9.99
CA TRP A 370 -15.46 -4.17 9.81
C TRP A 370 -14.76 -4.40 11.15
N LYS A 371 -15.12 -3.64 12.20
CA LYS A 371 -14.54 -3.76 13.54
C LYS A 371 -14.84 -5.10 14.19
N ILE A 372 -16.09 -5.55 14.11
CA ILE A 372 -16.50 -6.89 14.55
C ILE A 372 -15.61 -7.94 13.88
N GLY A 373 -15.49 -7.88 12.55
CA GLY A 373 -14.65 -8.81 11.82
C GLY A 373 -13.16 -8.73 12.19
N TRP A 374 -12.63 -7.54 12.51
CA TRP A 374 -11.26 -7.39 13.02
C TRP A 374 -11.07 -8.08 14.37
N ASP A 375 -12.02 -7.91 15.29
CA ASP A 375 -11.95 -8.47 16.65
C ASP A 375 -12.07 -10.00 16.67
N TYR A 376 -12.87 -10.58 15.78
CA TYR A 376 -13.06 -12.03 15.70
C TYR A 376 -12.03 -12.76 14.82
N ASP A 377 -11.18 -12.03 14.08
CA ASP A 377 -10.18 -12.63 13.21
C ASP A 377 -8.97 -13.09 14.04
N MET A 378 -8.84 -14.41 14.24
CA MET A 378 -7.77 -14.98 15.05
C MET A 378 -6.38 -14.61 14.52
N ALA A 379 -6.23 -14.38 13.22
CA ALA A 379 -4.95 -13.97 12.65
C ALA A 379 -4.59 -12.51 13.01
N CYS A 380 -5.58 -11.67 13.33
CA CYS A 380 -5.38 -10.36 13.95
C CYS A 380 -5.03 -10.50 15.43
N GLU A 381 -5.72 -11.39 16.17
CA GLU A 381 -5.48 -11.62 17.61
C GLU A 381 -4.14 -12.30 17.92
N LEU A 382 -3.67 -13.27 17.12
CA LEU A 382 -2.42 -14.00 17.40
C LEU A 382 -1.19 -13.08 17.39
N GLU A 383 -1.23 -11.99 16.62
CA GLU A 383 -0.24 -10.91 16.67
C GLU A 383 -0.38 -10.05 17.95
N HIS A 384 -1.53 -10.09 18.61
CA HIS A 384 -1.84 -9.42 19.87
C HIS A 384 -1.58 -10.31 21.10
N SER A 385 -1.86 -11.61 21.08
CA SER A 385 -1.77 -12.49 22.25
C SER A 385 -0.37 -13.07 22.50
N ARG A 386 0.51 -13.16 21.49
CA ARG A 386 1.95 -13.42 21.71
C ARG A 386 2.60 -12.39 22.66
N ARG A 387 1.95 -11.23 22.84
CA ARG A 387 2.37 -10.13 23.73
C ARG A 387 2.23 -10.44 25.23
N GLU A 388 1.32 -11.34 25.62
CA GLU A 388 0.95 -11.51 27.04
C GLU A 388 1.52 -12.78 27.68
N THR A 389 1.81 -13.81 26.90
CA THR A 389 2.24 -15.13 27.43
C THR A 389 3.75 -15.32 27.54
N ARG A 390 4.57 -14.32 27.19
CA ARG A 390 6.02 -14.35 27.42
C ARG A 390 6.37 -13.88 28.82
N ASP A 391 6.23 -14.85 29.71
CA ASP A 391 6.52 -14.89 31.13
C ASP A 391 8.01 -14.66 31.49
N HIS A 392 8.21 -13.82 32.51
CA HIS A 392 9.17 -13.80 33.63
C HIS A 392 10.63 -14.30 33.54
N ARG A 393 11.26 -14.49 32.36
CA ARG A 393 12.74 -14.58 32.29
C ARG A 393 13.36 -13.23 31.95
N PRO A 394 14.41 -12.78 32.68
CA PRO A 394 15.18 -11.59 32.33
C PRO A 394 16.09 -11.90 31.13
N GLN A 395 15.51 -12.11 29.96
CA GLN A 395 16.19 -11.90 28.69
C GLN A 395 15.84 -10.48 28.27
N HIS A 396 16.86 -9.70 27.87
CA HIS A 396 16.67 -8.34 27.38
C HIS A 396 15.43 -8.29 26.46
N PRO A 397 14.41 -7.46 26.75
CA PRO A 397 13.24 -7.35 25.91
C PRO A 397 13.71 -6.85 24.54
N GLN A 398 13.76 -7.75 23.55
CA GLN A 398 13.84 -7.29 22.18
C GLN A 398 12.48 -6.63 21.88
N PRO A 399 12.45 -5.36 21.45
CA PRO A 399 11.20 -4.72 21.08
C PRO A 399 10.53 -5.57 20.01
N GLU A 400 9.34 -6.10 20.33
CA GLU A 400 8.57 -6.88 19.37
C GLU A 400 8.15 -5.97 18.22
N THR A 401 8.70 -6.25 17.03
CA THR A 401 8.51 -5.41 15.85
C THR A 401 7.06 -5.50 15.36
N LYS A 402 6.29 -4.43 15.55
CA LYS A 402 4.96 -4.29 14.96
C LYS A 402 5.09 -3.94 13.48
N TYR A 403 4.58 -4.78 12.60
CA TYR A 403 4.58 -4.50 11.15
C TYR A 403 3.41 -3.60 10.78
N PHE A 404 3.65 -2.54 10.00
CA PHE A 404 2.59 -1.57 9.68
C PHE A 404 1.44 -2.19 8.88
N ILE A 405 1.75 -3.13 7.98
CA ILE A 405 0.72 -3.85 7.21
C ILE A 405 -0.22 -4.68 8.09
N HIS A 406 0.14 -4.84 9.37
CA HIS A 406 -0.69 -5.53 10.35
C HIS A 406 -1.43 -4.58 11.29
N ASP A 407 -1.31 -3.26 11.13
CA ASP A 407 -1.94 -2.27 12.00
C ASP A 407 -3.02 -1.47 11.26
N ALA A 408 -4.25 -1.99 11.31
CA ALA A 408 -5.41 -1.38 10.65
C ALA A 408 -6.22 -0.45 11.58
N MET A 409 -6.01 -0.55 12.89
CA MET A 409 -6.74 0.20 13.91
C MET A 409 -6.63 1.73 13.78
N PRO A 410 -5.48 2.32 13.40
CA PRO A 410 -5.38 3.75 13.17
C PRO A 410 -6.39 4.25 12.13
N PHE A 411 -6.51 3.57 10.99
CA PHE A 411 -7.46 3.94 9.94
C PHE A 411 -8.92 3.78 10.39
N TRP A 412 -9.19 2.83 11.28
CA TRP A 412 -10.51 2.70 11.90
C TRP A 412 -10.84 3.90 12.78
N TRP A 413 -9.94 4.29 13.68
CA TRP A 413 -10.12 5.47 14.54
C TRP A 413 -10.28 6.75 13.71
N MET A 414 -9.45 6.91 12.68
CA MET A 414 -9.55 8.03 11.75
C MET A 414 -10.93 8.05 11.08
N SER A 415 -11.37 6.92 10.51
CA SER A 415 -12.70 6.80 9.88
C SER A 415 -13.83 7.17 10.84
N HIS A 416 -13.75 6.69 12.08
CA HIS A 416 -14.76 6.98 13.11
C HIS A 416 -14.82 8.47 13.44
N LEU A 417 -13.67 9.11 13.67
CA LEU A 417 -13.59 10.54 13.96
C LEU A 417 -14.12 11.38 12.79
N LEU A 418 -13.74 11.05 11.56
CA LEU A 418 -14.20 11.75 10.36
C LEU A 418 -15.73 11.65 10.21
N LEU A 419 -16.32 10.47 10.42
CA LEU A 419 -17.78 10.29 10.36
C LEU A 419 -18.51 11.07 11.46
N SER A 420 -18.02 11.04 12.70
CA SER A 420 -18.60 11.83 13.80
C SER A 420 -18.57 13.34 13.50
N HIS A 421 -17.47 13.81 12.90
CA HIS A 421 -17.37 15.20 12.47
C HIS A 421 -18.36 15.55 11.37
N LEU A 422 -18.45 14.72 10.32
CA LEU A 422 -19.38 14.91 9.20
C LEU A 422 -20.85 14.93 9.67
N SER A 423 -21.23 14.03 10.59
CA SER A 423 -22.57 14.01 11.17
C SER A 423 -22.90 15.34 11.85
N THR A 424 -21.99 15.82 12.70
CA THR A 424 -22.17 17.07 13.46
C THR A 424 -22.34 18.27 12.53
N VAL A 425 -21.53 18.34 11.46
CA VAL A 425 -21.61 19.42 10.47
C VAL A 425 -22.95 19.42 9.75
N ILE A 426 -23.40 18.25 9.27
CA ILE A 426 -24.65 18.14 8.50
C ILE A 426 -25.86 18.42 9.41
N ASP A 427 -25.83 17.97 10.66
CA ASP A 427 -26.86 18.29 11.65
C ASP A 427 -26.95 19.80 11.90
N HIS A 428 -25.82 20.50 12.03
CA HIS A 428 -25.82 21.95 12.15
C HIS A 428 -26.38 22.66 10.91
N GLN A 429 -26.04 22.19 9.70
CA GLN A 429 -26.57 22.75 8.45
C GLN A 429 -28.07 22.54 8.29
N SER A 430 -28.59 21.37 8.70
CA SER A 430 -30.03 21.05 8.66
C SER A 430 -30.88 21.89 9.62
N ASN A 431 -30.29 22.31 10.75
CA ASN A 431 -30.96 23.09 11.80
C ASN A 431 -30.73 24.61 11.69
N ALA A 432 -29.84 25.06 10.80
CA ALA A 432 -29.62 26.48 10.57
C ALA A 432 -30.88 27.11 9.96
N PRO A 433 -31.46 28.17 10.58
CA PRO A 433 -32.61 28.84 10.01
C PRO A 433 -32.24 29.38 8.64
N SER A 434 -33.08 29.12 7.64
CA SER A 434 -32.90 29.39 6.20
C SER A 434 -32.68 30.86 5.80
N ALA A 435 -32.48 31.76 6.77
CA ALA A 435 -32.30 33.20 6.60
C ALA A 435 -30.83 33.65 6.43
N PHE A 436 -29.84 32.75 6.51
CA PHE A 436 -28.41 33.12 6.46
C PHE A 436 -27.61 32.50 5.29
N TYR A 437 -28.25 32.19 4.16
CA TYR A 437 -27.50 31.96 2.91
C TYR A 437 -27.07 33.31 2.30
N VAL A 438 -26.02 33.91 2.86
CA VAL A 438 -25.29 34.99 2.18
C VAL A 438 -24.51 34.35 1.05
N GLY A 439 -24.94 34.57 -0.19
CA GLY A 439 -24.23 34.11 -1.37
C GLY A 439 -22.82 34.70 -1.43
N ILE A 440 -21.81 33.90 -1.08
CA ILE A 440 -20.43 34.21 -1.37
C ILE A 440 -20.20 33.82 -2.84
N THR A 441 -20.29 34.81 -3.72
CA THR A 441 -19.71 34.72 -5.07
C THR A 441 -18.19 34.62 -4.95
N PRO A 442 -17.52 33.66 -5.61
CA PRO A 442 -16.08 33.72 -5.73
C PRO A 442 -15.71 34.98 -6.52
N ILE A 443 -14.68 35.69 -6.06
CA ILE A 443 -13.99 36.72 -6.81
C ILE A 443 -13.39 36.02 -8.03
N THR A 444 -14.03 36.16 -9.19
CA THR A 444 -13.36 35.91 -10.47
C THR A 444 -12.38 37.06 -10.67
N ASP A 445 -11.10 36.74 -10.78
CA ASP A 445 -10.08 37.66 -11.26
C ASP A 445 -10.53 38.27 -12.59
N VAL A 446 -10.70 39.58 -12.58
CA VAL A 446 -10.92 40.43 -13.75
C VAL A 446 -9.57 41.08 -14.08
N HIS A 447 -9.24 41.07 -15.38
CA HIS A 447 -8.07 41.61 -16.11
C HIS A 447 -7.04 40.52 -16.52
N ASP A 448 -6.71 40.30 -17.81
CA ASP A 448 -6.66 41.25 -18.93
C ASP A 448 -7.07 40.67 -20.30
N SER A 449 -7.57 41.59 -21.13
CA SER A 449 -8.03 41.42 -22.51
C SER A 449 -7.02 41.93 -23.55
N HIS A 450 -7.04 41.30 -24.74
CA HIS A 450 -6.46 41.68 -26.05
C HIS A 450 -4.95 41.40 -26.26
N GLU A 451 -4.50 40.69 -27.32
CA GLU A 451 -4.72 40.93 -28.76
C GLU A 451 -4.76 39.65 -29.65
N PRO A 452 -5.20 39.76 -30.94
CA PRO A 452 -5.41 38.63 -31.83
C PRO A 452 -4.32 38.47 -32.93
N GLY A 453 -4.06 37.21 -33.31
CA GLY A 453 -3.79 36.84 -34.70
C GLY A 453 -2.49 36.08 -35.00
N ARG A 454 -2.62 34.81 -35.41
CA ARG A 454 -2.05 34.29 -36.67
C ARG A 454 -2.49 32.85 -36.94
N ARG A 455 -2.93 32.64 -38.19
CA ARG A 455 -3.25 31.34 -38.81
C ARG A 455 -1.99 30.49 -38.98
N SER A 456 -2.10 29.18 -38.76
CA SER A 456 -1.43 28.17 -39.59
C SER A 456 -2.17 26.82 -39.51
N GLN A 457 -2.10 26.10 -40.62
CA GLN A 457 -2.93 24.97 -41.06
C GLN A 457 -2.54 23.59 -40.47
N PRO A 458 -3.37 22.54 -40.68
CA PRO A 458 -3.24 21.25 -39.99
C PRO A 458 -2.38 20.23 -40.76
N ILE A 459 -1.77 19.29 -40.02
CA ILE A 459 -1.24 18.03 -40.57
C ILE A 459 -1.78 16.86 -39.72
N PRO A 460 -2.12 15.70 -40.32
CA PRO A 460 -3.03 14.71 -39.74
C PRO A 460 -2.36 13.39 -39.29
N TRP A 461 -3.17 12.55 -38.63
CA TRP A 461 -2.98 11.13 -38.24
C TRP A 461 -2.16 10.88 -36.94
N GLY A 462 -2.55 9.99 -36.02
CA GLY A 462 -3.57 8.94 -36.06
C GLY A 462 -3.88 8.35 -34.67
N ARG A 463 -5.01 7.64 -34.62
CA ARG A 463 -5.70 7.05 -33.46
C ARG A 463 -4.89 5.92 -32.79
N SER A 464 -4.97 5.83 -31.46
CA SER A 464 -5.59 4.70 -30.73
C SER A 464 -5.38 4.83 -29.22
N GLY A 465 -6.48 4.87 -28.46
CA GLY A 465 -6.49 4.86 -26.99
C GLY A 465 -7.38 5.96 -26.41
N GLU A 466 -8.69 5.92 -26.70
CA GLU A 466 -9.68 6.79 -26.04
C GLU A 466 -9.73 6.44 -24.55
N TYR A 467 -9.03 7.22 -23.73
CA TYR A 467 -9.44 7.44 -22.35
C TYR A 467 -10.59 8.44 -22.40
N VAL A 468 -11.76 8.02 -21.92
CA VAL A 468 -12.81 8.95 -21.51
C VAL A 468 -12.25 9.70 -20.31
N SER A 469 -11.65 10.87 -20.56
CA SER A 469 -11.56 11.91 -19.54
C SER A 469 -13.00 12.25 -19.18
N CYS A 470 -13.44 11.90 -17.97
CA CYS A 470 -14.63 12.50 -17.38
C CYS A 470 -14.35 14.01 -17.32
N GLY A 471 -14.87 14.73 -18.30
CA GLY A 471 -14.87 16.19 -18.26
C GLY A 471 -15.61 16.62 -17.00
N GLU A 472 -14.92 17.38 -16.16
CA GLU A 472 -15.49 18.12 -15.03
C GLU A 472 -16.62 19.00 -15.58
N ARG A 473 -17.86 18.50 -15.48
CA ARG A 473 -19.05 19.35 -15.58
C ARG A 473 -19.39 19.76 -14.15
N ASP A 474 -19.38 21.07 -13.92
CA ASP A 474 -19.73 21.71 -12.66
C ASP A 474 -21.01 21.13 -12.06
N CYS A 475 -20.86 20.39 -10.96
CA CYS A 475 -21.96 19.88 -10.16
C CYS A 475 -22.23 20.91 -9.05
N GLY A 476 -23.45 21.47 -8.97
CA GLY A 476 -23.85 22.41 -7.90
C GLY A 476 -23.82 21.85 -6.47
N VAL A 477 -23.43 20.58 -6.31
CA VAL A 477 -23.36 19.79 -5.07
C VAL A 477 -22.26 20.29 -4.11
N CYS A 478 -21.17 20.88 -4.61
CA CYS A 478 -20.02 21.25 -3.77
C CYS A 478 -20.09 22.67 -3.18
N ARG A 479 -21.11 23.48 -3.50
CA ARG A 479 -21.20 24.88 -3.00
C ARG A 479 -21.84 25.02 -1.62
N SER A 480 -22.47 23.97 -1.07
CA SER A 480 -23.22 24.07 0.20
C SER A 480 -22.41 23.72 1.45
N ILE A 481 -21.25 23.05 1.33
CA ILE A 481 -20.37 22.79 2.46
C ILE A 481 -19.37 23.95 2.55
N GLU A 482 -19.43 24.72 3.64
CA GLU A 482 -18.54 25.86 3.84
C GLU A 482 -17.06 25.44 3.77
N PRO A 483 -16.19 26.24 3.11
CA PRO A 483 -14.75 25.99 3.04
C PRO A 483 -14.09 25.77 4.42
N THR A 484 -14.66 26.35 5.47
CA THR A 484 -14.19 26.23 6.85
C THR A 484 -14.27 24.79 7.38
N VAL A 485 -15.32 24.05 7.02
CA VAL A 485 -15.48 22.64 7.40
C VAL A 485 -14.38 21.79 6.76
N PHE A 486 -14.07 22.05 5.49
CA PHE A 486 -13.00 21.36 4.77
C PHE A 486 -11.63 21.58 5.40
N ILE A 487 -11.36 22.79 5.91
CA ILE A 487 -10.08 23.11 6.57
C ILE A 487 -9.94 22.32 7.88
N CYS A 488 -10.99 22.28 8.72
CA CYS A 488 -10.96 21.49 9.96
C CYS A 488 -10.82 19.98 9.70
N PHE A 489 -11.54 19.47 8.70
CA PHE A 489 -11.46 18.07 8.28
C PHE A 489 -10.06 17.70 7.81
N ARG A 490 -9.42 18.60 7.06
CA ARG A 490 -8.05 18.46 6.56
C ARG A 490 -7.01 18.43 7.69
N ASP A 491 -7.12 19.33 8.64
CA ASP A 491 -6.15 19.42 9.75
C ASP A 491 -6.22 18.20 10.67
N MET A 492 -7.41 17.59 10.82
CA MET A 492 -7.59 16.33 11.58
C MET A 492 -6.90 15.14 10.92
N VAL A 493 -7.05 14.97 9.60
CA VAL A 493 -6.41 13.87 8.85
C VAL A 493 -4.88 14.01 8.93
N PHE A 494 -4.37 15.22 8.73
CA PHE A 494 -2.92 15.49 8.80
C PHE A 494 -2.35 15.21 10.19
N LEU A 495 -2.99 15.70 11.25
CA LEU A 495 -2.53 15.48 12.63
C LEU A 495 -2.53 14.00 13.00
N PHE A 496 -3.57 13.26 12.58
CA PHE A 496 -3.67 11.84 12.85
C PHE A 496 -2.57 11.03 12.15
N LEU A 497 -2.35 11.29 10.85
CA LEU A 497 -1.32 10.62 10.07
C LEU A 497 0.08 10.96 10.60
N PHE A 498 0.33 12.22 10.96
CA PHE A 498 1.58 12.63 11.57
C PHE A 498 1.88 11.85 12.87
N LEU A 499 0.91 11.76 13.77
CA LEU A 499 1.07 11.02 15.02
C LEU A 499 1.26 9.51 14.77
N PHE A 500 0.48 8.93 13.86
CA PHE A 500 0.59 7.51 13.53
C PHE A 500 1.95 7.17 12.91
N LEU A 501 2.38 7.93 11.90
CA LEU A 501 3.66 7.69 11.22
C LEU A 501 4.85 7.94 12.15
N SER A 502 4.77 8.96 13.02
CA SER A 502 5.80 9.20 14.04
C SER A 502 5.93 8.04 15.02
N CYS A 503 4.81 7.47 15.49
CA CYS A 503 4.82 6.29 16.35
C CYS A 503 5.35 5.05 15.61
N LEU A 504 4.98 4.87 14.35
CA LEU A 504 5.45 3.76 13.53
C LEU A 504 6.97 3.85 13.29
N PHE A 505 7.48 5.05 13.02
CA PHE A 505 8.90 5.29 12.82
C PHE A 505 9.71 5.04 14.09
N ALA A 506 9.22 5.50 15.24
CA ALA A 506 9.82 5.20 16.54
C ALA A 506 9.96 3.68 16.74
N CYS A 507 8.96 2.88 16.35
CA CYS A 507 9.04 1.42 16.39
C CYS A 507 10.01 0.80 15.37
N ILE A 508 10.27 1.45 14.23
CA ILE A 508 11.23 0.95 13.22
C ILE A 508 12.67 1.26 13.63
N GLN A 509 12.89 2.38 14.33
CA GLN A 509 14.23 2.80 14.78
C GLN A 509 14.71 2.08 16.06
N THR A 510 13.79 1.62 16.90
CA THR A 510 14.08 0.83 18.12
C THR A 510 14.23 -0.66 17.80
#